data_AF-A0A540WU08-F1
#
_entry.id   AF-A0A540WU08-F1
#
_cell.length_a   1.000
_cell.length_b   1.000
_cell.length_c   1.000
_cell.angle_alpha   90.00
_cell.angle_beta   90.00
_cell.angle_gamma   90.00
#
_symmetry.space_group_name_H-M   'P 1'
#
loop_
_entity.id
_entity.type
_entity.pdbx_description
1 polymer ?
#
loop_
_entity_poly.entity_id
_entity_poly.type
_entity_poly.pdbx_seq_one_letter_code
_entity_poly.pdbx_strand_id
1 'polypeptide(L)'
;MERHTYRVALGVILFPGLCWAEVLDKQQAPWEPVPVIATVMMSALCALLVLWRRDGLWRVACALSVLWAFVWLQNDFFSADVGPMLRAELSSPEARAYPVLLLVETLLPFIVTLGGLMRRRLLPRVGLSLSACKPRM
;
A
#
# COMPACT_ATOMS: atom_id res chain seq x y z
N MET A 1 -14.61 26.57 -26.54
CA MET A 1 -13.65 25.55 -27.02
C MET A 1 -12.95 24.89 -25.81
N GLU A 2 -13.68 24.32 -24.83
CA GLU A 2 -13.07 23.86 -23.57
C GLU A 2 -13.50 22.45 -23.11
N ARG A 3 -14.45 21.79 -23.80
CA ARG A 3 -14.98 20.49 -23.33
C ARG A 3 -14.23 19.24 -23.83
N HIS A 4 -13.25 19.39 -24.73
CA HIS A 4 -12.54 18.25 -25.31
C HIS A 4 -11.27 17.86 -24.54
N THR A 5 -10.64 18.79 -23.82
CA THR A 5 -9.37 18.56 -23.13
C THR A 5 -9.51 17.58 -21.96
N TYR A 6 -10.65 17.61 -21.25
CA TYR A 6 -10.91 16.73 -20.11
C TYR A 6 -11.08 15.25 -20.52
N ARG A 7 -11.58 14.96 -21.72
CA ARG A 7 -11.75 13.58 -22.20
C ARG A 7 -10.44 12.94 -22.64
N VAL A 8 -9.50 13.75 -23.18
CA VAL A 8 -8.17 13.27 -23.56
C VAL A 8 -7.31 13.03 -22.32
N ALA A 9 -7.39 13.89 -21.31
CA ALA A 9 -6.71 13.67 -20.03
C ALA A 9 -7.22 12.42 -19.29
N LEU A 10 -8.53 12.15 -19.35
CA LEU A 10 -9.08 10.90 -18.80
C LEU A 10 -8.65 9.67 -19.61
N GLY A 11 -8.55 9.80 -20.94
CA GLY A 11 -8.07 8.75 -21.82
C GLY A 11 -6.60 8.38 -21.55
N VAL A 12 -5.74 9.36 -21.27
CA VAL A 12 -4.31 9.12 -20.95
C VAL A 12 -4.12 8.47 -19.57
N ILE A 13 -5.03 8.69 -18.62
CA ILE A 13 -5.03 7.99 -17.32
C ILE A 13 -5.63 6.57 -17.44
N LEU A 14 -6.47 6.32 -18.45
CA LEU A 14 -7.15 5.04 -18.68
C LEU A 14 -6.52 4.15 -19.77
N PHE A 15 -5.50 4.60 -20.49
CA PHE A 15 -4.81 3.83 -21.54
C PHE A 15 -3.32 3.62 -21.27
N PRO A 16 -2.93 2.60 -20.47
CA PRO A 16 -1.62 1.97 -20.60
C PRO A 16 -1.62 0.77 -21.57
N GLY A 17 -2.73 0.53 -22.29
CA GLY A 17 -3.01 -0.75 -22.95
C GLY A 17 -2.58 -0.95 -24.42
N LEU A 18 -1.56 -0.26 -24.96
CA LEU A 18 -1.22 -0.38 -26.40
C LEU A 18 0.24 -0.74 -26.75
N CYS A 19 1.03 -1.30 -25.83
CA CYS A 19 2.36 -1.84 -26.16
C CYS A 19 2.46 -3.33 -25.77
N TRP A 20 1.81 -4.17 -26.56
CA TRP A 20 1.53 -5.62 -26.40
C TRP A 20 2.63 -6.57 -26.91
N ALA A 21 3.89 -6.42 -26.48
CA ALA A 21 4.92 -7.42 -26.84
C ALA A 21 5.98 -7.71 -25.76
N GLU A 22 5.92 -7.03 -24.62
CA GLU A 22 6.85 -7.18 -23.50
C GLU A 22 6.04 -6.93 -22.23
N VAL A 23 5.26 -7.91 -21.80
CA VAL A 23 4.33 -7.76 -20.67
C VAL A 23 5.08 -7.94 -19.34
N LEU A 24 6.00 -8.92 -19.27
CA LEU A 24 6.83 -9.17 -18.08
C LEU A 24 7.90 -8.09 -17.86
N ASP A 25 8.49 -7.53 -18.92
CA ASP A 25 9.48 -6.43 -18.81
C ASP A 25 8.86 -5.11 -18.30
N LYS A 26 7.53 -4.99 -18.29
CA LYS A 26 6.82 -3.79 -17.85
C LYS A 26 6.15 -3.94 -16.49
N GLN A 27 6.14 -5.15 -15.95
CA GLN A 27 5.42 -5.44 -14.71
C GLN A 27 6.36 -6.03 -13.68
N GLN A 28 6.62 -5.25 -12.63
CA GLN A 28 7.44 -5.68 -11.51
C GLN A 28 6.71 -6.81 -10.76
N ALA A 29 7.36 -7.96 -10.66
CA ALA A 29 6.84 -9.06 -9.88
C ALA A 29 6.85 -8.73 -8.38
N PRO A 30 5.90 -9.25 -7.57
CA PRO A 30 5.78 -8.87 -6.16
C PRO A 30 6.98 -9.31 -5.30
N TRP A 31 7.81 -10.24 -5.77
CA TRP A 31 9.05 -10.67 -5.10
C TRP A 31 10.29 -9.87 -5.50
N GLU A 32 10.16 -8.93 -6.45
CA GLU A 32 11.28 -8.07 -6.83
C GLU A 32 11.66 -7.11 -5.69
N PRO A 33 12.94 -6.71 -5.61
CA PRO A 33 13.41 -5.88 -4.50
C PRO A 33 12.70 -4.52 -4.44
N VAL A 34 12.36 -3.93 -5.59
CA VAL A 34 11.71 -2.62 -5.65
C VAL A 34 10.34 -2.61 -4.96
N PRO A 35 9.37 -3.47 -5.34
CA PRO A 35 8.07 -3.51 -4.67
C PRO A 35 8.19 -3.87 -3.18
N VAL A 36 9.03 -4.84 -2.83
CA VAL A 36 9.26 -5.24 -1.43
C VAL A 36 9.76 -4.06 -0.59
N ILE A 37 10.78 -3.34 -1.07
CA ILE A 37 11.31 -2.16 -0.38
C ILE A 37 10.23 -1.09 -0.25
N ALA A 38 9.46 -0.84 -1.31
CA ALA A 38 8.42 0.18 -1.31
C ALA A 38 7.31 -0.13 -0.29
N THR A 39 6.85 -1.38 -0.19
CA THR A 39 5.86 -1.80 0.81
C THR A 39 6.41 -1.74 2.22
N VAL A 40 7.68 -2.11 2.44
CA VAL A 40 8.34 -1.96 3.75
C VAL A 40 8.40 -0.49 4.16
N MET A 41 8.81 0.40 3.25
CA MET A 41 8.84 1.84 3.50
C MET A 41 7.45 2.40 3.79
N MET A 42 6.43 1.98 3.03
CA MET A 42 5.05 2.40 3.22
C MET A 42 4.49 1.92 4.57
N SER A 43 4.81 0.68 4.94
CA SER A 43 4.44 0.10 6.23
C SER A 43 5.11 0.86 7.39
N ALA A 44 6.39 1.20 7.26
CA ALA A 44 7.12 2.00 8.25
C ALA A 44 6.52 3.40 8.40
N LEU A 45 6.19 4.07 7.28
CA LEU A 45 5.53 5.37 7.30
C LEU A 45 4.16 5.30 8.00
N CYS A 46 3.35 4.29 7.68
CA CYS A 46 2.06 4.07 8.33
C CYS A 46 2.21 3.81 9.83
N ALA A 47 3.19 2.99 10.24
CA ALA A 47 3.50 2.74 11.64
C ALA A 47 3.88 4.04 12.38
N LEU A 48 4.77 4.84 11.79
CA LEU A 48 5.21 6.12 12.36
C LEU A 48 4.03 7.08 12.56
N LEU A 49 3.16 7.21 11.55
CA LEU A 49 1.99 8.08 11.60
C LEU A 49 0.99 7.65 12.68
N VAL A 50 0.77 6.35 12.87
CA VAL A 50 -0.17 5.85 13.89
C VAL A 50 0.39 6.00 15.31
N LEU A 51 1.69 5.71 15.49
CA LEU A 51 2.37 5.80 16.77
C LEU A 51 2.59 7.25 17.21
N TRP A 52 2.63 8.20 16.27
CA TRP A 52 2.71 9.62 16.59
C TRP A 52 1.43 10.06 17.32
N ARG A 53 1.59 10.60 18.53
CA ARG A 53 0.50 11.01 19.43
C ARG A 53 -0.35 12.20 18.94
N ARG A 54 -0.17 12.67 17.71
CA ARG A 54 -1.00 13.74 17.15
C ARG A 54 -2.34 13.17 16.73
N ASP A 55 -3.41 13.82 17.14
CA ASP A 55 -4.76 13.42 16.76
C ASP A 55 -4.96 13.65 15.25
N GLY A 56 -5.51 12.64 14.58
CA GLY A 56 -5.77 12.66 13.14
C GLY A 56 -4.72 11.98 12.25
N LEU A 57 -3.47 11.80 12.68
CA LEU A 57 -2.44 11.13 11.84
C LEU A 57 -2.76 9.67 11.54
N TRP A 58 -3.46 8.98 12.45
CA TRP A 58 -3.95 7.62 12.20
C TRP A 58 -4.94 7.55 11.03
N ARG A 59 -5.72 8.62 10.78
CA ARG A 59 -6.63 8.68 9.63
C ARG A 59 -5.84 8.80 8.33
N VAL A 60 -4.74 9.55 8.35
CA VAL A 60 -3.82 9.67 7.22
C VAL A 60 -3.17 8.31 6.93
N ALA A 61 -2.71 7.59 7.97
CA ALA A 61 -2.19 6.23 7.80
C ALA A 61 -3.23 5.25 7.24
N CYS A 62 -4.49 5.32 7.69
CA CYS A 62 -5.57 4.52 7.11
C CYS A 62 -5.81 4.88 5.63
N ALA A 63 -5.86 6.17 5.29
CA ALA A 63 -6.05 6.60 3.91
C ALA A 63 -4.89 6.14 3.01
N LEU A 64 -3.65 6.27 3.49
CA LEU A 64 -2.44 5.83 2.80
C LEU A 64 -2.41 4.32 2.59
N SER A 65 -2.72 3.52 3.60
CA SER A 65 -2.77 2.05 3.47
C SER A 65 -3.87 1.56 2.52
N VAL A 66 -5.02 2.22 2.50
CA VAL A 66 -6.09 1.92 1.53
C VAL A 66 -5.68 2.32 0.11
N LEU A 67 -5.07 3.50 -0.06
CA LEU A 67 -4.56 3.94 -1.35
C LEU A 67 -3.48 2.99 -1.87
N TRP A 68 -2.58 2.54 -1.00
CA TRP A 68 -1.57 1.54 -1.33
C TRP A 68 -2.18 0.23 -1.81
N ALA A 69 -3.17 -0.29 -1.08
CA ALA A 69 -3.87 -1.50 -1.48
C ALA A 69 -4.55 -1.33 -2.85
N PHE A 70 -5.13 -0.16 -3.12
CA PHE A 70 -5.74 0.11 -4.43
C PHE A 70 -4.72 0.08 -5.56
N VAL A 71 -3.52 0.64 -5.37
CA VAL A 71 -2.43 0.58 -6.37
C VAL A 71 -2.06 -0.87 -6.69
N TRP A 72 -1.93 -1.72 -5.67
CA TRP A 72 -1.60 -3.13 -5.89
C TRP A 72 -2.74 -3.95 -6.49
N LEU A 73 -4.00 -3.59 -6.23
CA LEU A 73 -5.15 -4.26 -6.84
C LEU A 73 -5.33 -3.92 -8.33
N GLN A 74 -4.70 -2.86 -8.83
CA GLN A 74 -4.64 -2.54 -10.26
C GLN A 74 -3.63 -3.39 -11.04
N ASN A 75 -3.00 -4.38 -10.40
CA ASN A 75 -2.02 -5.25 -11.03
C ASN A 75 -2.66 -6.10 -12.15
N ASP A 76 -2.03 -6.13 -13.33
CA ASP A 76 -2.55 -6.78 -14.53
C ASP A 76 -2.69 -8.30 -14.41
N PHE A 77 -2.14 -8.91 -13.36
CA PHE A 77 -2.32 -10.35 -13.08
C PHE A 77 -3.80 -10.75 -12.90
N PHE A 78 -4.65 -9.82 -12.47
CA PHE A 78 -6.10 -10.03 -12.35
C PHE A 78 -6.89 -9.60 -13.58
N SER A 79 -6.24 -9.01 -14.59
CA SER A 79 -6.89 -8.67 -15.86
C SER A 79 -7.33 -9.94 -16.58
N ALA A 80 -8.54 -9.93 -17.14
CA ALA A 80 -9.03 -11.05 -17.95
C ALA A 80 -8.23 -11.20 -19.26
N ASP A 81 -7.68 -10.09 -19.77
CA ASP A 81 -6.97 -10.05 -21.05
C ASP A 81 -5.47 -10.36 -20.87
N VAL A 82 -4.84 -9.83 -19.81
CA VAL A 82 -3.39 -9.92 -19.60
C VAL A 82 -2.99 -11.02 -18.61
N GLY A 83 -3.82 -11.28 -17.60
CA GLY A 83 -3.55 -12.25 -16.54
C GLY A 83 -3.26 -13.68 -17.02
N PRO A 84 -3.99 -14.22 -18.01
CA PRO A 84 -3.68 -15.54 -18.59
C PRO A 84 -2.31 -15.58 -19.28
N MET A 85 -1.89 -14.49 -19.93
CA MET A 85 -0.59 -14.41 -20.61
C MET A 85 0.56 -14.36 -19.61
N LEU A 86 0.45 -13.53 -18.56
CA LEU A 86 1.40 -13.51 -17.44
C LEU A 86 1.58 -14.89 -16.80
N ARG A 87 0.49 -15.63 -16.58
CA ARG A 87 0.56 -16.99 -16.02
C ARG A 87 1.21 -18.02 -16.94
N ALA A 88 1.13 -17.81 -18.26
CA ALA A 88 1.77 -18.69 -19.24
C ALA A 88 3.28 -18.45 -19.33
N GLU A 89 3.74 -17.23 -19.05
CA GLU A 89 5.16 -16.86 -19.02
C GLU A 89 5.84 -17.23 -17.69
N LEU A 90 5.08 -17.27 -16.58
CA LEU A 90 5.57 -17.66 -15.27
C LEU A 90 5.75 -19.18 -15.14
N SER A 91 6.74 -19.60 -14.36
CA SER A 91 6.85 -21.02 -13.99
C SER A 91 5.67 -21.43 -13.09
N SER A 92 5.34 -22.73 -13.09
CA SER A 92 4.24 -23.26 -12.26
C SER A 92 4.29 -22.90 -10.76
N PRO A 93 5.45 -22.85 -10.07
CA PRO A 93 5.50 -22.38 -8.69
C PRO A 93 5.28 -20.86 -8.57
N GLU A 94 5.82 -20.06 -9.48
CA GLU A 94 5.69 -18.60 -9.44
C GLU A 94 4.25 -18.16 -9.69
N ALA A 95 3.56 -18.77 -10.66
CA ALA A 95 2.15 -18.49 -10.93
C ALA A 95 1.23 -18.73 -9.72
N ARG A 96 1.59 -19.69 -8.85
CA ARG A 96 0.88 -19.97 -7.59
C ARG A 96 1.26 -18.99 -6.48
N ALA A 97 2.53 -18.60 -6.40
CA ALA A 97 3.04 -17.67 -5.40
C ALA A 97 2.58 -16.22 -5.65
N TYR A 98 2.45 -15.85 -6.93
CA TYR A 98 2.12 -14.49 -7.36
C TYR A 98 0.90 -13.89 -6.64
N PRO A 99 -0.31 -14.49 -6.66
CA PRO A 99 -1.47 -13.90 -6.00
C PRO A 99 -1.29 -13.81 -4.48
N VAL A 100 -0.57 -14.75 -3.87
CA VAL A 100 -0.32 -14.76 -2.41
C VAL A 100 0.59 -13.60 -2.04
N LEU A 101 1.70 -13.43 -2.74
CA LEU A 101 2.65 -12.35 -2.50
C LEU A 101 2.03 -11.00 -2.80
N LEU A 102 1.26 -10.89 -3.89
CA LEU A 102 0.50 -9.69 -4.21
C LEU A 102 -0.45 -9.29 -3.07
N LEU A 103 -1.17 -10.26 -2.48
CA LEU A 103 -2.03 -10.01 -1.32
C LEU A 103 -1.25 -9.55 -0.10
N VAL A 104 -0.06 -10.13 0.14
CA VAL A 104 0.83 -9.70 1.23
C VAL A 104 1.25 -8.25 1.02
N GLU A 105 1.76 -7.90 -0.16
CA GLU A 105 2.20 -6.54 -0.51
C GLU A 105 1.06 -5.52 -0.41
N THR A 106 -0.15 -5.92 -0.81
CA THR A 106 -1.38 -5.12 -0.72
C THR A 106 -1.78 -4.83 0.73
N LEU A 107 -1.77 -5.87 1.58
CA LEU A 107 -2.39 -5.81 2.91
C LEU A 107 -1.41 -5.41 4.02
N LEU A 108 -0.11 -5.55 3.83
CA LEU A 108 0.88 -5.33 4.88
C LEU A 108 0.77 -3.94 5.54
N PRO A 109 0.69 -2.80 4.80
CA PRO A 109 0.59 -1.49 5.42
C PRO A 109 -0.72 -1.31 6.21
N PHE A 110 -1.81 -1.95 5.76
CA PHE A 110 -3.09 -1.91 6.44
C PHE A 110 -3.04 -2.67 7.78
N ILE A 111 -2.47 -3.87 7.79
CA ILE A 111 -2.28 -4.68 9.01
C ILE A 111 -1.41 -3.92 10.01
N VAL A 112 -0.32 -3.30 9.56
CA VAL A 112 0.56 -2.48 10.40
C VAL A 112 -0.18 -1.29 11.00
N THR A 113 -0.99 -0.60 10.20
CA THR A 113 -1.82 0.53 10.64
C THR A 113 -2.81 0.08 11.73
N LEU A 114 -3.49 -1.04 11.53
CA LEU A 114 -4.47 -1.59 12.47
C LEU A 114 -3.79 -2.04 13.77
N GLY A 115 -2.67 -2.75 13.68
CA GLY A 115 -1.87 -3.18 14.83
C GLY A 115 -1.36 -1.99 15.66
N GLY A 116 -0.88 -0.94 15.00
CA GLY A 116 -0.49 0.30 15.67
C GLY A 116 -1.67 0.98 16.38
N LEU A 117 -2.86 0.98 15.78
CA LEU A 117 -4.06 1.58 16.35
C LEU A 117 -4.53 0.80 17.58
N MET A 118 -4.55 -0.53 17.50
CA MET A 118 -4.85 -1.41 18.63
C MET A 118 -3.87 -1.18 19.76
N ARG A 119 -2.55 -1.11 19.48
CA ARG A 119 -1.53 -0.80 20.49
C ARG A 119 -1.76 0.55 21.16
N ARG A 120 -2.13 1.58 20.40
CA ARG A 120 -2.44 2.93 20.95
C ARG A 120 -3.69 2.93 21.84
N ARG A 121 -4.67 2.07 21.57
CA ARG A 121 -5.90 1.91 22.38
C ARG A 121 -5.71 1.01 23.60
N LEU A 122 -4.90 -0.05 23.47
CA LEU A 122 -4.68 -1.06 24.51
C LEU A 122 -3.62 -0.67 25.54
N LEU A 123 -2.78 0.32 25.25
CA LEU A 123 -1.86 0.93 26.22
C LEU A 123 -2.47 2.27 26.71
N PRO A 124 -3.43 2.25 27.65
CA PRO A 124 -3.73 3.46 28.40
C PRO A 124 -2.43 3.91 29.09
N ARG A 125 -2.11 5.19 28.89
CA ARG A 125 -1.02 5.94 29.51
C ARG A 125 -0.58 5.31 30.85
N VAL A 126 0.58 4.64 30.87
CA VAL A 126 1.42 4.68 32.07
C VAL A 126 1.80 6.15 32.20
N GLY A 127 0.98 6.86 32.98
CA GLY A 127 1.13 8.27 33.23
C GLY A 127 2.46 8.48 33.94
N LEU A 128 3.44 9.00 33.21
CA LEU A 128 4.48 9.83 33.79
C LEU A 128 3.80 11.11 34.32
N SER A 129 3.06 10.97 35.41
CA SER A 129 2.68 12.07 36.29
C SER A 129 3.89 12.41 37.15
N LEU A 130 4.92 12.98 36.54
CA LEU A 130 6.06 13.60 37.21
C LEU A 130 5.75 15.06 37.62
N SER A 131 4.48 15.37 37.94
CA SER A 131 4.06 16.72 38.35
C SER A 131 3.72 16.84 39.84
N ALA A 132 4.09 15.87 40.67
CA ALA A 132 3.88 15.91 42.12
C ALA A 132 5.22 15.99 42.88
N CYS A 133 6.00 17.05 42.67
CA CYS A 133 6.91 17.55 43.70
C CYS A 133 7.26 19.01 43.41
N LYS A 134 6.32 19.92 43.68
CA LYS A 134 6.64 21.32 43.88
C LYS A 134 6.76 21.51 45.40
N PRO A 135 7.98 21.66 45.97
CA PRO A 135 8.09 22.01 47.39
C PRO A 135 7.46 23.39 47.57
N ARG A 136 6.41 23.47 48.38
CA ARG A 136 5.98 24.75 48.95
C ARG A 136 7.06 25.16 49.95
N MET A 137 7.71 26.29 49.68
CA MET A 137 8.34 27.11 50.70
C MET A 137 7.28 27.61 51.69
#